data_AF-A0AAN4YZ01-F1
#
_entry.id   AF-A0AAN4YZ01-F1
#
_cell.length_a   1.000
_cell.length_b   1.000
_cell.length_c   1.000
_cell.angle_alpha   90.00
_cell.angle_beta   90.00
_cell.angle_gamma   90.00
#
_symmetry.space_group_name_H-M   'P 1'
#
loop_
_entity.id
_entity.type
_entity.pdbx_description
1 polymer ?
#
loop_
_entity_poly.entity_id
_entity_poly.type
_entity_poly.pdbx_seq_one_letter_code
_entity_poly.pdbx_strand_id
1 'polypeptide(L)'
;MGYRAIARTTGEQFVLGGLAELDRAVSNESYVDAAAKLANASIAYFADDNDIIHESCEPDSCDSNETQFKGIFIRNLKLLHSVAPNDVYAKVINASANSIWQNDRNAQNQLGVDWAGPVSQVDASTHSSAMDALVAATGI
;
A
#
# COMPACT_ATOMS: atom_id res chain seq x y z
N MET A 1 28.56 12.68 12.46
CA MET A 1 28.53 11.45 11.63
C MET A 1 27.23 10.74 11.92
N GLY A 2 26.19 11.06 11.14
CA GLY A 2 24.83 10.56 11.36
C GLY A 2 24.62 9.25 10.61
N TYR A 3 24.29 8.18 11.32
CA TYR A 3 23.80 6.95 10.72
C TYR A 3 22.42 7.22 10.13
N ARG A 4 22.35 7.35 8.80
CA ARG A 4 21.10 7.13 8.08
C ARG A 4 20.85 5.63 8.11
N ALA A 5 19.97 5.19 9.01
CA ALA A 5 19.41 3.86 8.95
C ALA A 5 18.77 3.71 7.57
N ILE A 6 19.30 2.78 6.78
CA ILE A 6 18.67 2.33 5.55
C ILE A 6 17.42 1.56 6.00
N ALA A 7 16.29 2.25 6.07
CA ALA A 7 14.99 1.61 6.12
C ALA A 7 14.84 0.84 4.79
N ARG A 8 15.12 -0.46 4.83
CA ARG A 8 14.79 -1.34 3.71
C ARG A 8 13.29 -1.60 3.78
N THR A 9 12.60 -1.21 2.71
CA THR A 9 11.15 -1.17 2.49
C THR A 9 10.41 -2.50 2.64
N THR A 10 11.09 -3.57 3.08
CA THR A 10 10.55 -4.94 3.14
C THR A 10 10.18 -5.42 4.54
N GLY A 11 10.61 -4.77 5.62
CA GLY A 11 10.25 -5.23 6.96
C GLY A 11 8.82 -4.86 7.34
N GLU A 12 8.47 -3.60 7.15
CA GLU A 12 7.31 -2.99 7.81
C GLU A 12 5.99 -3.36 7.09
N GLN A 13 6.00 -3.41 5.76
CA GLN A 13 4.82 -3.74 4.95
C GLN A 13 4.39 -5.22 5.08
N PHE A 14 5.35 -6.14 5.24
CA PHE A 14 5.08 -7.58 5.41
C PHE A 14 4.62 -7.94 6.81
N VAL A 15 5.12 -7.22 7.82
CA VAL A 15 4.70 -7.40 9.22
C VAL A 15 3.23 -7.03 9.38
N LEU A 16 2.68 -6.09 8.59
CA LEU A 16 1.26 -5.75 8.64
C LEU A 16 0.35 -6.91 8.21
N GLY A 17 0.68 -7.56 7.10
CA GLY A 17 -0.07 -8.75 6.67
C GLY A 17 0.09 -9.94 7.61
N GLY A 18 1.30 -10.14 8.11
CA GLY A 18 1.58 -11.17 9.12
C GLY A 18 0.81 -10.95 10.43
N LEU A 19 0.70 -9.71 10.90
CA LEU A 19 -0.02 -9.39 12.13
C LEU A 19 -1.54 -9.42 11.97
N ALA A 20 -2.07 -8.97 10.82
CA ALA A 20 -3.51 -9.06 10.54
C ALA A 20 -3.99 -10.52 10.47
N GLU A 21 -3.22 -11.40 9.81
CA GLU A 21 -3.53 -12.83 9.76
C GLU A 21 -3.30 -13.53 11.10
N LEU A 22 -2.30 -13.10 11.89
CA LEU A 22 -2.06 -13.62 13.24
C LEU A 22 -3.21 -13.26 14.20
N ASP A 23 -3.78 -12.06 14.10
CA ASP A 23 -4.97 -11.69 14.87
C ASP A 23 -6.17 -12.58 14.50
N ARG A 24 -6.44 -12.76 13.20
CA ARG A 24 -7.51 -13.65 12.73
C ARG A 24 -7.33 -15.10 13.21
N ALA A 25 -6.09 -15.55 13.36
CA ALA A 25 -5.76 -16.89 13.82
C ALA A 25 -5.83 -17.08 15.35
N VAL A 26 -5.63 -16.01 16.15
CA VAL A 26 -5.40 -16.12 17.61
C VAL A 26 -6.43 -15.34 18.45
N SER A 27 -7.20 -14.43 17.87
CA SER A 27 -8.19 -13.55 18.55
C SER A 27 -7.60 -12.84 19.77
N ASN A 28 -6.50 -12.12 19.57
CA ASN A 28 -5.79 -11.41 20.63
C ASN A 28 -5.65 -9.93 20.28
N GLU A 29 -6.41 -9.10 21.00
CA GLU A 29 -6.50 -7.64 20.82
C GLU A 29 -5.13 -6.93 20.81
N SER A 30 -4.11 -7.49 21.49
CA SER A 30 -2.76 -6.91 21.49
C SER A 30 -2.07 -6.94 20.11
N TYR A 31 -2.45 -7.87 19.22
CA TYR A 31 -1.92 -7.92 17.86
C TYR A 31 -2.59 -6.91 16.93
N VAL A 32 -3.89 -6.64 17.12
CA VAL A 32 -4.60 -5.57 16.42
C VAL A 32 -3.97 -4.21 16.73
N ASP A 33 -3.67 -3.94 18.00
CA ASP A 33 -3.02 -2.70 18.42
C ASP A 33 -1.63 -2.53 17.79
N ALA A 34 -0.84 -3.60 17.73
CA ALA A 34 0.47 -3.59 17.10
C ALA A 34 0.36 -3.36 15.59
N ALA A 35 -0.56 -4.05 14.92
CA ALA A 35 -0.85 -3.88 13.50
C ALA A 35 -1.31 -2.45 13.19
N ALA A 36 -2.20 -1.88 14.02
CA ALA A 36 -2.71 -0.53 13.85
C ALA A 36 -1.60 0.53 14.00
N LYS A 37 -0.70 0.36 14.98
CA LYS A 37 0.47 1.25 15.16
C LYS A 37 1.39 1.22 13.95
N LEU A 38 1.73 0.04 13.45
CA LEU A 38 2.56 -0.11 12.26
C LEU A 38 1.86 0.45 11.02
N ALA A 39 0.55 0.22 10.86
CA ALA A 39 -0.21 0.69 9.71
C ALA A 39 -0.22 2.22 9.67
N ASN A 40 -0.49 2.88 10.81
CA ASN A 40 -0.45 4.33 10.90
C ASN A 40 0.96 4.88 10.64
N ALA A 41 2.02 4.23 11.14
CA ALA A 41 3.39 4.64 10.88
C ALA A 41 3.77 4.50 9.40
N SER A 42 3.39 3.39 8.76
CA SER A 42 3.61 3.17 7.33
C SER A 42 2.84 4.17 6.48
N ILE A 43 1.57 4.45 6.79
CA ILE A 43 0.79 5.49 6.09
C ILE A 43 1.49 6.85 6.21
N ALA A 44 1.89 7.24 7.43
CA ALA A 44 2.57 8.52 7.64
C ALA A 44 3.93 8.62 6.92
N TYR A 45 4.54 7.49 6.56
CA TYR A 45 5.82 7.46 5.86
C TYR A 45 5.67 7.41 4.34
N PHE A 46 4.70 6.65 3.82
CA PHE A 46 4.56 6.37 2.39
C PHE A 46 3.46 7.17 1.69
N ALA A 47 2.48 7.70 2.43
CA ALA A 47 1.42 8.51 1.84
C ALA A 47 1.89 9.95 1.62
N ASP A 48 1.57 10.52 0.46
CA ASP A 48 1.75 11.95 0.19
C ASP A 48 0.62 12.80 0.82
N ASP A 49 0.66 14.11 0.55
CA ASP A 49 -0.37 15.06 1.02
C ASP A 49 -1.76 14.80 0.41
N ASN A 50 -1.86 13.97 -0.63
CA ASN A 50 -3.10 13.54 -1.27
C ASN A 50 -3.53 12.13 -0.84
N ASP A 51 -2.87 11.56 0.17
CA ASP A 51 -3.10 10.21 0.69
C ASP A 51 -2.78 9.07 -0.31
N ILE A 52 -1.91 9.32 -1.30
CA ILE A 52 -1.46 8.35 -2.30
C ILE A 52 -0.19 7.68 -1.79
N ILE A 53 -0.14 6.34 -1.84
CA ILE A 53 1.04 5.57 -1.43
C ILE A 53 2.12 5.59 -2.51
N HIS A 54 3.36 5.85 -2.08
CA HIS A 54 4.56 5.90 -2.91
C HIS A 54 5.65 4.94 -2.45
N GLU A 55 6.43 4.47 -3.41
CA GLU A 55 7.74 3.83 -3.22
C GLU A 55 8.87 4.82 -3.56
N SER A 56 10.01 4.72 -2.85
CA SER A 56 11.14 5.63 -3.06
C SER A 56 11.82 5.50 -4.44
N CYS A 57 11.53 4.43 -5.17
CA CYS A 57 12.07 4.13 -6.49
C CYS A 57 11.22 4.71 -7.64
N GLU A 58 10.07 5.29 -7.34
CA GLU A 58 9.19 5.91 -8.33
C GLU A 58 9.87 7.13 -9.00
N PRO A 59 9.60 7.37 -10.30
CA PRO A 59 8.58 6.70 -11.12
C PRO A 59 9.09 5.51 -11.96
N ASP A 60 10.39 5.29 -12.13
CA ASP A 60 10.92 4.39 -13.16
C ASP A 60 12.17 3.59 -12.75
N SER A 61 12.55 3.61 -11.48
CA SER A 61 13.74 2.93 -10.95
C SER A 61 13.40 1.72 -10.07
N CYS A 62 12.12 1.31 -10.02
CA CYS A 62 11.66 0.21 -9.18
C CYS A 62 12.01 -1.16 -9.76
N ASP A 63 12.54 -2.03 -8.92
CA ASP A 63 12.80 -3.42 -9.29
C ASP A 63 11.52 -4.29 -9.32
N SER A 64 11.67 -5.55 -9.75
CA SER A 64 10.53 -6.47 -9.87
C SER A 64 9.84 -6.81 -8.55
N ASN A 65 10.49 -6.58 -7.40
CA ASN A 65 9.90 -6.78 -6.08
C ASN A 65 9.17 -5.52 -5.63
N GLU A 66 9.83 -4.36 -5.75
CA GLU A 66 9.33 -3.06 -5.30
C GLU A 66 8.01 -2.69 -5.98
N THR A 67 7.83 -3.10 -7.25
CA THR A 67 6.57 -2.91 -8.00
C THR A 67 5.33 -3.56 -7.35
N GLN A 68 5.48 -4.59 -6.51
CA GLN A 68 4.35 -5.27 -5.83
C GLN A 68 3.99 -4.70 -4.46
N PHE A 69 4.91 -3.97 -3.84
CA PHE A 69 4.86 -3.67 -2.41
C PHE A 69 3.64 -2.84 -2.01
N LYS A 70 3.31 -1.81 -2.79
CA LYS A 70 2.11 -0.99 -2.55
C LYS A 70 0.81 -1.79 -2.59
N GLY A 71 0.63 -2.67 -3.58
CA GLY A 71 -0.55 -3.54 -3.67
C GLY A 71 -0.67 -4.48 -2.48
N ILE A 72 0.44 -5.12 -2.08
CA ILE A 72 0.50 -5.96 -0.88
C ILE A 72 0.12 -5.16 0.37
N PHE A 73 0.66 -3.95 0.52
CA PHE A 73 0.34 -3.07 1.64
C PHE A 73 -1.15 -2.74 1.68
N ILE A 74 -1.74 -2.28 0.56
CA ILE A 74 -3.15 -1.92 0.49
C ILE A 74 -4.07 -3.11 0.77
N ARG A 75 -3.76 -4.30 0.24
CA ARG A 75 -4.55 -5.52 0.52
C ARG A 75 -4.55 -5.86 2.01
N ASN A 76 -3.41 -5.78 2.68
CA ASN A 76 -3.32 -6.05 4.12
C ASN A 76 -3.96 -4.94 4.96
N LEU A 77 -3.85 -3.69 4.53
CA LEU A 77 -4.52 -2.55 5.16
C LEU A 77 -6.04 -2.72 5.12
N LYS A 78 -6.57 -3.23 3.99
CA LYS A 78 -7.99 -3.56 3.85
C LYS A 78 -8.42 -4.67 4.82
N LEU A 79 -7.61 -5.72 4.97
CA LEU A 79 -7.88 -6.79 5.93
C LEU A 79 -7.91 -6.26 7.36
N LEU A 80 -6.93 -5.44 7.75
CA LEU A 80 -6.91 -4.81 9.07
C LEU A 80 -8.15 -3.92 9.28
N HIS A 81 -8.51 -3.09 8.30
CA HIS A 81 -9.72 -2.26 8.38
C HIS A 81 -11.00 -3.10 8.59
N SER A 82 -11.07 -4.32 8.07
CA SER A 82 -12.26 -5.18 8.23
C SER A 82 -12.48 -5.70 9.65
N VAL A 83 -11.42 -5.81 10.44
CA VAL A 83 -11.47 -6.26 11.85
C VAL A 83 -11.29 -5.12 12.84
N ALA A 84 -10.62 -4.04 12.43
CA ALA A 84 -10.38 -2.82 13.19
C ALA A 84 -10.61 -1.58 12.29
N PRO A 85 -11.87 -1.18 12.09
CA PRO A 85 -12.21 -0.06 11.22
C PRO A 85 -11.50 1.24 11.62
N ASN A 86 -10.95 1.94 10.63
CA ASN A 86 -10.22 3.18 10.82
C ASN A 86 -10.33 4.04 9.53
N ASP A 87 -10.80 5.27 9.67
CA ASP A 87 -11.04 6.20 8.56
C ASP A 87 -9.76 6.57 7.81
N VAL A 88 -8.60 6.58 8.48
CA VAL A 88 -7.31 6.85 7.83
C VAL A 88 -6.99 5.76 6.79
N TYR A 89 -7.33 4.50 7.11
CA TYR A 89 -7.10 3.37 6.19
C TYR A 89 -8.02 3.50 4.97
N ALA A 90 -9.30 3.78 5.22
CA ALA A 90 -10.28 4.00 4.17
C ALA A 90 -9.88 5.16 3.25
N LYS A 91 -9.37 6.26 3.82
CA LYS A 91 -8.93 7.45 3.09
C LYS A 91 -7.81 7.13 2.11
N VAL A 92 -6.73 6.50 2.58
CA VAL A 92 -5.57 6.13 1.76
C VAL A 92 -5.93 5.12 0.67
N ILE A 93 -6.73 4.10 1.00
CA ILE A 93 -7.18 3.08 0.03
C ILE A 93 -7.99 3.75 -1.08
N ASN A 94 -8.97 4.59 -0.73
CA ASN A 94 -9.80 5.28 -1.72
C ASN A 94 -9.03 6.31 -2.54
N ALA A 95 -8.14 7.10 -1.91
CA ALA A 95 -7.33 8.10 -2.61
C ALA A 95 -6.39 7.45 -3.63
N SER A 96 -5.68 6.39 -3.21
CA SER A 96 -4.81 5.61 -4.10
C SER A 96 -5.61 5.01 -5.26
N ALA A 97 -6.73 4.32 -5.00
CA ALA A 97 -7.58 3.73 -6.03
C ALA A 97 -8.12 4.76 -7.04
N ASN A 98 -8.58 5.91 -6.55
CA ASN A 98 -9.08 6.99 -7.40
C ASN A 98 -7.97 7.58 -8.28
N SER A 99 -6.78 7.81 -7.71
CA SER A 99 -5.64 8.33 -8.47
C SER A 99 -5.15 7.34 -9.51
N ILE A 100 -5.08 6.04 -9.19
CA ILE A 100 -4.73 5.00 -10.16
C ILE A 100 -5.63 5.09 -11.39
N TRP A 101 -6.96 5.17 -11.17
CA TRP A 101 -7.92 5.18 -12.27
C TRP A 101 -7.82 6.42 -13.17
N GLN A 102 -7.44 7.56 -12.58
CA GLN A 102 -7.41 8.88 -13.23
C GLN A 102 -6.05 9.21 -13.87
N ASN A 103 -4.95 8.82 -13.22
CA ASN A 103 -3.61 9.35 -13.47
C ASN A 103 -2.59 8.26 -13.86
N ASP A 104 -2.76 7.02 -13.39
CA ASP A 104 -1.86 5.90 -13.63
C ASP A 104 -2.47 4.85 -14.58
N ARG A 105 -3.20 5.31 -15.59
CA ARG A 105 -3.85 4.43 -16.56
C ARG A 105 -3.58 4.89 -17.99
N ASN A 106 -2.97 4.03 -18.78
CA ASN A 106 -2.71 4.31 -20.19
C ASN A 106 -3.94 4.05 -21.07
N ALA A 107 -3.84 4.37 -22.37
CA ALA A 107 -4.93 4.21 -23.34
C ALA A 107 -5.37 2.74 -23.55
N GLN A 108 -4.57 1.77 -23.12
CA GLN A 108 -4.88 0.33 -23.16
C GLN A 108 -5.46 -0.18 -21.82
N ASN A 109 -5.76 0.70 -20.87
CA ASN A 109 -6.17 0.36 -19.50
C ASN A 109 -5.11 -0.39 -18.69
N GLN A 110 -3.85 -0.30 -19.08
CA GLN A 110 -2.77 -0.84 -18.27
C GLN A 110 -2.41 0.17 -17.18
N LEU A 111 -1.95 -0.35 -16.04
CA LEU A 111 -1.69 0.40 -14.82
C LEU A 111 -0.20 0.30 -14.48
N GLY A 112 0.38 1.41 -14.06
CA GLY A 112 1.81 1.56 -13.83
C GLY A 112 2.20 1.45 -12.37
N VAL A 113 3.44 1.87 -12.09
CA VAL A 113 3.98 1.92 -10.72
C VAL A 113 3.69 3.25 -10.03
N ASP A 114 3.66 4.37 -10.77
CA ASP A 114 3.40 5.70 -10.21
C ASP A 114 1.89 5.98 -10.12
N TRP A 115 1.32 5.73 -8.93
CA TRP A 115 -0.12 5.89 -8.69
C TRP A 115 -0.58 7.34 -8.66
N ALA A 116 0.32 8.30 -8.43
CA ALA A 116 0.00 9.74 -8.58
C ALA A 116 0.06 10.17 -10.05
N GLY A 117 0.76 9.39 -10.87
CA GLY A 117 0.91 9.58 -12.29
C GLY A 117 1.90 10.70 -12.65
N PRO A 118 2.19 10.85 -13.95
CA PRO A 118 1.59 10.11 -15.07
C PRO A 118 2.07 8.65 -15.13
N VAL A 119 1.28 7.79 -15.77
CA VAL A 119 1.60 6.36 -15.94
C VAL A 119 3.06 6.13 -16.37
N SER A 120 3.78 5.36 -15.55
CA SER A 120 5.17 4.97 -15.76
C SER A 120 5.32 3.46 -15.48
N GLN A 121 6.31 2.83 -16.11
CA GLN A 121 6.66 1.41 -15.94
C GLN A 121 5.44 0.47 -15.90
N VAL A 122 5.08 -0.11 -17.04
CA VAL A 122 3.91 -1.01 -17.14
C VAL A 122 4.37 -2.44 -17.37
N ASP A 123 4.09 -3.30 -16.40
CA ASP A 123 4.24 -4.75 -16.52
C ASP A 123 3.15 -5.49 -15.72
N ALA A 124 3.25 -6.83 -15.66
CA ALA A 124 2.27 -7.64 -14.93
C ALA A 124 2.29 -7.38 -13.41
N SER A 125 3.45 -7.03 -12.86
CA SER A 125 3.65 -6.72 -11.46
C SER A 125 2.91 -5.43 -11.11
N THR A 126 3.28 -4.33 -11.76
CA THR A 126 2.66 -3.00 -11.54
C THR A 126 1.15 -3.04 -11.71
N HIS A 127 0.68 -3.73 -12.74
CA HIS A 127 -0.74 -3.88 -12.99
C HIS A 127 -1.46 -4.67 -11.88
N SER A 128 -0.86 -5.76 -11.39
CA SER A 128 -1.44 -6.54 -10.29
C SER A 128 -1.46 -5.75 -8.98
N SER A 129 -0.41 -4.99 -8.69
CA SER A 129 -0.28 -4.12 -7.53
C SER A 129 -1.35 -3.02 -7.52
N ALA A 130 -1.54 -2.33 -8.64
CA ALA A 130 -2.59 -1.33 -8.80
C ALA A 130 -4.01 -1.93 -8.69
N MET A 131 -4.22 -3.14 -9.22
CA MET A 131 -5.49 -3.86 -9.09
C MET A 131 -5.82 -4.25 -7.65
N ASP A 132 -4.84 -4.59 -6.80
CA ASP A 132 -5.07 -4.82 -5.37
C ASP A 132 -5.72 -3.60 -4.71
N ALA A 133 -5.30 -2.37 -5.08
CA ALA A 133 -5.89 -1.14 -4.57
C ALA A 133 -7.32 -0.89 -5.08
N LEU A 134 -7.55 -1.08 -6.39
CA LEU A 134 -8.89 -0.96 -6.96
C LEU A 134 -9.88 -1.94 -6.34
N VAL A 135 -9.46 -3.20 -6.13
CA VAL A 135 -10.29 -4.23 -5.47
C VAL A 135 -10.53 -3.87 -4.01
N ALA A 136 -9.50 -3.44 -3.27
CA ALA A 136 -9.64 -3.06 -1.86
C ALA A 136 -10.69 -1.95 -1.66
N ALA A 137 -10.74 -0.96 -2.57
CA ALA A 137 -11.70 0.14 -2.52
C ALA A 137 -13.16 -0.28 -2.72
N THR A 138 -13.44 -1.43 -3.37
CA THR A 138 -14.82 -1.87 -3.66
C THR A 138 -15.64 -2.27 -2.42
N GLY A 139 -14.99 -2.46 -1.27
CA GLY A 139 -15.66 -2.88 -0.04
C GLY A 139 -15.24 -2.08 1.19
N ILE A 140 -14.54 -0.95 1.02
CA ILE A 140 -14.24 0.03 2.08
C ILE A 140 -15.52 0.79 2.47
#